data_AF-A0A6J6TUF8-F1
#
_entry.id   AF-A0A6J6TUF8-F1
#
_cell.length_a   1.000
_cell.length_b   1.000
_cell.length_c   1.000
_cell.angle_alpha   90.00
_cell.angle_beta   90.00
_cell.angle_gamma   90.00
#
_symmetry.space_group_name_H-M   'P 1'
#
loop_
_entity.id
_entity.type
_entity.pdbx_description
1 polymer ?
#
loop_
_entity_poly.entity_id
_entity_poly.type
_entity_poly.pdbx_seq_one_letter_code
_entity_poly.pdbx_strand_id
1 'polypeptide(L)'
;MVDLSDSLMVQGGQLAAASGVSLALNQTLFAQSDEFNELNNLATEINADVWQWILGGGEDHVLLATGKNLPGLHIGEVVAGSGITGLEMEIAPVSWSHFQP
;
A
#
# COMPACT_ATOMS: atom_id res chain seq x y z
N MET A 1 2.06 1.30 13.70
CA MET A 1 2.85 0.34 12.91
C MET A 1 2.09 -0.96 12.87
N VAL A 2 2.05 -1.62 11.71
CA VAL A 2 1.32 -2.86 11.46
C VAL A 2 2.13 -3.71 10.47
N ASP A 3 1.96 -5.02 10.53
CA ASP A 3 2.49 -5.96 9.56
C ASP A 3 1.55 -6.08 8.35
N LEU A 4 2.09 -6.18 7.13
CA LEU A 4 1.31 -6.31 5.90
C LEU A 4 1.15 -7.79 5.52
N SER A 5 0.04 -8.39 5.96
CA SER A 5 -0.32 -9.78 5.65
C SER A 5 -1.48 -9.91 4.66
N ASP A 6 -2.54 -9.10 4.76
CA ASP A 6 -3.65 -9.18 3.79
C ASP A 6 -3.44 -8.25 2.58
N SER A 7 -3.17 -6.96 2.83
CA SER A 7 -2.72 -5.98 1.84
C SER A 7 -2.47 -4.59 2.44
N LEU A 8 -1.67 -3.79 1.74
CA LEU A 8 -1.44 -2.38 2.09
C LEU A 8 -2.76 -1.60 2.24
N MET A 9 -3.74 -1.84 1.37
CA MET A 9 -5.02 -1.13 1.42
C MET A 9 -5.88 -1.54 2.61
N VAL A 10 -5.87 -2.82 2.98
CA VAL A 10 -6.60 -3.33 4.15
C VAL A 10 -5.97 -2.83 5.44
N GLN A 11 -4.69 -3.15 5.68
CA GLN A 11 -4.03 -2.77 6.93
C GLN A 11 -3.81 -1.26 7.02
N GLY A 12 -3.54 -0.58 5.90
CA GLY A 12 -3.45 0.88 5.87
C GLY A 12 -4.79 1.55 6.21
N GLY A 13 -5.90 1.03 5.70
CA GLY A 13 -7.25 1.52 6.03
C GLY A 13 -7.58 1.31 7.51
N GLN A 14 -7.27 0.13 8.05
CA GLN A 14 -7.43 -0.17 9.48
C GLN A 14 -6.55 0.73 10.36
N LEU A 15 -5.29 0.95 9.98
CA LEU A 15 -4.36 1.85 10.67
C LEU A 15 -4.88 3.29 10.67
N ALA A 16 -5.36 3.78 9.53
CA ALA A 16 -5.95 5.10 9.38
C ALA A 16 -7.18 5.27 10.28
N ALA A 17 -8.10 4.30 10.25
CA ALA A 17 -9.33 4.30 11.04
C ALA A 17 -9.05 4.26 12.55
N ALA A 18 -8.17 3.35 13.00
CA ALA A 18 -7.79 3.24 14.41
C ALA A 18 -7.07 4.48 14.94
N SER A 19 -6.40 5.22 14.06
CA SER A 19 -5.63 6.43 14.42
C SER A 19 -6.41 7.74 14.23
N GLY A 20 -7.56 7.71 13.54
CA GLY A 20 -8.35 8.92 13.25
C GLY A 20 -7.66 9.90 12.27
N VAL A 21 -6.94 9.36 11.27
CA VAL A 21 -6.15 10.15 10.30
C VAL A 21 -6.37 9.67 8.87
N SER A 22 -5.85 10.43 7.89
CA SER A 22 -5.70 9.98 6.51
C SER A 22 -4.24 9.61 6.22
N LEU A 23 -4.03 8.52 5.49
CA LEU A 23 -2.74 8.16 4.90
C LEU A 23 -2.73 8.65 3.45
N ALA A 24 -2.01 9.74 3.19
CA ALA A 24 -1.84 10.31 1.86
C ALA A 24 -0.65 9.61 1.18
N LEU A 25 -0.95 8.56 0.40
CA LEU A 25 0.05 7.79 -0.33
C LEU A 25 0.40 8.48 -1.65
N ASN A 26 1.63 8.26 -2.12
CA ASN A 26 2.11 8.86 -3.37
C ASN A 26 2.85 7.81 -4.22
N GLN A 27 2.25 7.44 -5.35
CA GLN A 27 2.80 6.45 -6.29
C GLN A 27 4.22 6.78 -6.75
N THR A 28 4.54 8.07 -6.93
CA THR A 28 5.89 8.48 -7.34
C THR A 28 6.96 8.16 -6.30
N LEU A 29 6.58 8.06 -5.01
CA LEU A 29 7.50 7.66 -3.95
C LEU A 29 7.75 6.15 -3.94
N PHE A 30 6.76 5.32 -4.23
CA PHE A 30 6.97 3.88 -4.43
C PHE A 30 7.93 3.62 -5.59
N ALA A 31 7.76 4.35 -6.70
CA ALA A 31 8.60 4.23 -7.88
C ALA A 31 10.07 4.65 -7.68
N GLN A 32 10.44 5.20 -6.52
CA GLN A 32 11.82 5.50 -6.15
C GLN A 32 12.56 4.29 -5.56
N SER A 33 11.87 3.21 -5.21
CA SER A 33 12.53 1.95 -4.83
C SER A 33 13.24 1.35 -6.03
N ASP A 34 14.47 0.89 -5.83
CA ASP A 34 15.28 0.26 -6.88
C ASP A 34 14.58 -1.01 -7.42
N GLU A 35 13.84 -1.71 -6.56
CA GLU A 35 13.09 -2.93 -6.85
C GLU A 35 11.79 -2.69 -7.63
N PHE A 36 11.26 -1.46 -7.63
CA PHE A 36 9.99 -1.15 -8.32
C PHE A 36 10.08 -1.46 -9.82
N ASN A 37 11.20 -1.12 -10.46
CA ASN A 37 11.37 -1.35 -11.90
C ASN A 37 11.37 -2.84 -12.25
N GLU A 38 12.00 -3.67 -11.42
CA GLU A 38 12.03 -5.12 -11.61
C GLU A 38 10.61 -5.71 -11.50
N LEU A 39 9.86 -5.32 -10.45
CA LEU A 39 8.49 -5.78 -10.24
C LEU A 39 7.54 -5.29 -11.37
N ASN A 40 7.70 -4.05 -11.80
CA ASN A 40 6.90 -3.48 -12.89
C ASN A 40 7.19 -4.13 -14.24
N ASN A 41 8.45 -4.50 -14.52
CA ASN A 41 8.81 -5.24 -15.73
C ASN A 41 8.17 -6.64 -15.74
N LEU A 42 8.16 -7.33 -14.60
CA LEU A 42 7.48 -8.63 -14.46
C LEU A 42 5.97 -8.51 -14.69
N ALA A 43 5.32 -7.51 -14.10
CA ALA A 43 3.90 -7.23 -14.35
C ALA A 43 3.64 -7.00 -15.84
N THR A 44 4.48 -6.20 -16.48
CA THR A 44 4.39 -5.90 -17.93
C THR A 44 4.52 -7.16 -18.78
N GLU A 45 5.47 -8.05 -18.47
CA GLU A 45 5.72 -9.29 -19.22
C GLU A 45 4.49 -10.20 -19.27
N ILE A 46 3.71 -10.22 -18.19
CA ILE A 46 2.50 -11.05 -18.09
C ILE A 46 1.19 -10.30 -18.38
N ASN A 47 1.27 -9.05 -18.85
CA ASN A 47 0.12 -8.16 -19.06
C ASN A 47 -0.73 -7.93 -17.79
N ALA A 48 -0.07 -7.81 -16.63
CA ALA A 48 -0.68 -7.41 -15.37
C ALA A 48 -0.37 -5.95 -15.03
N ASP A 49 -1.10 -5.40 -14.05
CA ASP A 49 -0.83 -4.10 -13.46
C ASP A 49 -0.09 -4.29 -12.12
N VAL A 50 1.12 -3.74 -12.01
CA VAL A 50 1.97 -3.84 -10.83
C VAL A 50 1.29 -3.30 -9.57
N TRP A 51 0.42 -2.30 -9.72
CA TRP A 51 -0.23 -1.67 -8.59
C TRP A 51 -1.30 -2.54 -7.95
N GLN A 52 -1.87 -3.49 -8.70
CA GLN A 52 -2.76 -4.49 -8.11
C GLN A 52 -2.01 -5.35 -7.08
N TRP A 53 -0.71 -5.59 -7.30
CA TRP A 53 0.14 -6.31 -6.35
C TRP A 53 0.57 -5.42 -5.20
N ILE A 54 1.09 -4.21 -5.47
CA ILE A 54 1.58 -3.30 -4.42
C ILE A 54 0.45 -2.89 -3.46
N LEU A 55 -0.76 -2.63 -3.97
CA LEU A 55 -1.87 -2.13 -3.16
C LEU A 55 -2.77 -3.26 -2.62
N GLY A 56 -3.02 -4.28 -3.44
CA GLY A 56 -3.98 -5.34 -3.16
C GLY A 56 -3.38 -6.70 -2.84
N GLY A 57 -2.08 -6.91 -3.13
CA GLY A 57 -1.34 -8.11 -2.77
C GLY A 57 -1.09 -8.16 -1.26
N GLY A 58 -0.91 -9.38 -0.75
CA GLY A 58 -0.63 -9.67 0.65
C GLY A 58 0.52 -10.68 0.79
N GLU A 59 0.73 -11.15 2.02
CA GLU A 59 1.82 -12.07 2.40
C GLU A 59 3.23 -11.53 2.14
N ASP A 60 3.40 -10.20 2.10
CA ASP A 60 4.72 -9.57 2.02
C ASP A 60 5.46 -9.62 3.37
N HIS A 61 4.72 -9.65 4.50
CA HIS A 61 5.27 -9.64 5.86
C HIS A 61 6.25 -8.49 6.12
N VAL A 62 6.02 -7.35 5.45
CA VAL A 62 6.75 -6.09 5.65
C VAL A 62 5.99 -5.18 6.60
N LEU A 63 6.71 -4.27 7.26
CA LEU A 63 6.11 -3.35 8.24
C LEU A 63 5.65 -2.05 7.58
N LEU A 64 4.38 -1.69 7.76
CA LEU A 64 3.85 -0.35 7.53
C LEU A 64 3.98 0.47 8.82
N ALA A 65 4.81 1.52 8.79
CA ALA A 65 5.08 2.36 9.95
C ALA A 65 4.92 3.86 9.64
N THR A 66 4.50 4.62 10.66
CA THR A 66 4.36 6.07 10.61
C THR A 66 5.26 6.69 11.69
N GLY A 67 6.03 7.71 11.35
CA GLY A 67 6.95 8.35 12.28
C GLY A 67 7.80 9.40 11.59
N LYS A 68 8.82 9.91 12.28
CA LYS A 68 9.79 10.85 11.71
C LYS A 68 11.12 10.13 11.51
N ASN A 69 11.76 10.33 10.36
CA ASN A 69 13.08 9.78 10.03
C ASN A 69 13.17 8.26 10.25
N LEU A 70 12.12 7.53 9.88
CA LEU A 70 12.13 6.07 9.92
C LEU A 70 13.01 5.53 8.78
N PRO A 71 13.74 4.42 8.98
CA PRO A 71 14.37 3.71 7.88
C PRO A 71 13.32 3.03 6.99
N GLY A 72 13.69 2.71 5.76
CA GLY A 72 12.83 2.02 4.79
C GLY A 72 12.32 2.92 3.68
N LEU A 73 11.35 2.42 2.90
CA LEU A 73 10.76 3.14 1.79
C LEU A 73 9.72 4.14 2.30
N HIS A 74 9.98 5.43 2.11
CA HIS A 74 8.98 6.46 2.34
C HIS A 74 7.96 6.45 1.21
N ILE A 75 6.69 6.19 1.52
CA ILE A 75 5.62 6.00 0.52
C ILE A 75 4.50 7.05 0.59
N GLY A 76 4.54 7.95 1.56
CA GLY A 76 3.49 8.94 1.78
C GLY A 76 3.50 9.53 3.19
N GLU A 77 2.48 10.34 3.48
CA GLU A 77 2.39 11.13 4.70
C GLU A 77 1.13 10.85 5.50
N VAL A 78 1.18 11.13 6.81
CA VAL A 78 0.00 11.14 7.68
C VAL A 78 -0.56 12.56 7.72
N VAL A 79 -1.83 12.72 7.35
CA VAL A 79 -2.52 14.02 7.29
C VAL A 79 -3.85 13.98 8.05
N ALA A 80 -4.38 15.16 8.38
CA ALA A 80 -5.72 15.26 8.96
C ALA A 80 -6.78 14.77 7.95
N GLY A 81 -7.73 13.95 8.42
CA GLY A 81 -8.78 13.36 7.57
C GLY A 81 -9.06 11.91 7.95
N SER A 82 -9.52 11.12 6.99
CA SER A 82 -9.83 9.70 7.18
C SER A 82 -9.49 8.87 5.94
N GLY A 83 -9.06 7.63 6.15
CA GLY A 83 -8.88 6.63 5.10
C GLY A 83 -7.53 6.76 4.36
N ILE A 84 -7.48 6.23 3.15
CA ILE A 84 -6.30 6.31 2.27
C ILE A 84 -6.63 7.25 1.11
N THR A 85 -5.69 8.12 0.76
CA THR A 85 -5.83 9.14 -0.29
C THR A 85 -4.57 9.23 -1.15
N GLY A 86 -4.61 9.98 -2.26
CA GLY A 86 -3.45 10.21 -3.13
C GLY A 86 -3.16 9.10 -4.16
N LEU A 87 -4.04 8.10 -4.26
CA LEU A 87 -4.00 7.06 -5.29
C LEU A 87 -5.07 7.36 -6.35
N GLU A 88 -4.69 7.28 -7.63
CA GLU A 88 -5.61 7.56 -8.76
C GLU A 88 -6.42 6.33 -9.22
N MET A 89 -6.11 5.14 -8.71
CA MET A 89 -6.65 3.88 -9.25
C MET A 89 -7.79 3.31 -8.42
N GLU A 90 -8.78 2.77 -9.13
CA GLU A 90 -9.70 1.76 -8.59
C GLU A 90 -8.90 0.48 -8.31
N ILE A 91 -8.67 0.18 -7.03
CA ILE A 91 -8.10 -1.10 -6.62
C ILE A 91 -9.13 -2.18 -6.95
N ALA A 92 -8.68 -3.31 -7.52
CA ALA A 92 -9.59 -4.42 -7.79
C ALA A 92 -10.34 -4.79 -6.49
N PRO A 93 -11.63 -5.17 -6.59
CA PRO A 93 -12.55 -5.23 -5.45
C PRO A 93 -12.21 -6.30 -4.38
N VAL A 94 -11.12 -7.05 -4.54
CA VAL A 94 -10.80 -8.20 -3.69
C VAL A 94 -9.35 -8.13 -3.22
N SER A 95 -9.20 -7.68 -1.98
CA SER A 95 -8.10 -8.08 -1.11
C SER A 95 -8.44 -9.41 -0.42
N TRP A 96 -7.46 -10.07 0.16
CA TRP A 96 -7.67 -11.35 0.85
C TRP A 96 -8.72 -11.22 1.97
N SER A 97 -9.65 -12.20 2.02
CA SER A 97 -10.58 -12.37 3.13
C SER A 97 -10.92 -13.86 3.29
N HIS A 98 -10.97 -14.32 4.53
CA HIS A 98 -11.35 -15.70 4.85
C HIS A 98 -12.81 -16.02 4.49
N PHE A 99 -13.66 -14.99 4.48
CA PHE A 99 -15.08 -15.12 4.20
C PHE A 99 -15.51 -14.05 3.20
N GLN A 100 -16.58 -14.30 2.45
CA GLN A 100 -17.20 -13.25 1.66
C GLN A 100 -17.72 -12.15 2.60
N PRO A 101 -17.52 -10.86 2.25
CA PRO A 101 -18.03 -9.74 3.04
C PRO A 101 -19.56 -9.73 3.14
#